data_AF-A0A553BUC2-F1
#
_entry.id   AF-A0A553BUC2-F1
#
_cell.length_a   1.000
_cell.length_b   1.000
_cell.length_c   1.000
_cell.angle_alpha   90.00
_cell.angle_beta   90.00
_cell.angle_gamma   90.00
#
_symmetry.space_group_name_H-M   'P 1'
#
loop_
_entity.id
_entity.type
_entity.pdbx_description
1 polymer ?
#
loop_
_entity_poly.entity_id
_entity_poly.type
_entity_poly.pdbx_seq_one_letter_code
_entity_poly.pdbx_strand_id
1 'polypeptide(L)'
;MNSTLLVNIFRFVLLLAVQIIIFNNMNFLGYISPFPYLLFIILYPVNGNKSGLLIASFLLGLIMDMFSNSGGIHATACLVLAYFRPYIFKFSFGLSYEYQTIKLNDVLTPERFSFILLSVVIHLFTLFLLEAFQLSFFFDILLRTLLSSVFTILICIIIIYLIKPNKR
;
A
#
# COMPACT_ATOMS: atom_id res chain seq x y z
N MET A 1 -14.45 -7.47 -18.89
CA MET A 1 -13.08 -7.91 -18.52
C MET A 1 -12.01 -6.88 -18.93
N ASN A 2 -12.05 -6.30 -20.13
CA ASN A 2 -11.06 -5.26 -20.52
C ASN A 2 -11.16 -3.96 -19.71
N SER A 3 -12.37 -3.52 -19.34
CA SER A 3 -12.56 -2.28 -18.57
C SER A 3 -11.92 -2.34 -17.17
N THR A 4 -12.02 -3.47 -16.47
CA THR A 4 -11.42 -3.65 -15.14
C THR A 4 -9.89 -3.71 -15.19
N LEU A 5 -9.32 -4.34 -16.22
CA LEU A 5 -7.87 -4.36 -16.43
C LEU A 5 -7.35 -2.96 -16.75
N LEU A 6 -8.02 -2.23 -17.64
CA LEU A 6 -7.65 -0.87 -18.02
C LEU A 6 -7.69 0.08 -16.81
N VAL A 7 -8.71 -0.02 -15.97
CA VAL A 7 -8.79 0.75 -14.71
C VAL A 7 -7.65 0.40 -13.75
N ASN A 8 -7.27 -0.87 -13.64
CA ASN A 8 -6.14 -1.27 -12.78
C ASN A 8 -4.80 -0.78 -13.32
N ILE A 9 -4.58 -0.83 -14.64
CA ILE A 9 -3.37 -0.28 -15.28
C ILE A 9 -3.31 1.23 -15.06
N PHE A 10 -4.42 1.94 -15.26
CA PHE A 10 -4.48 3.38 -15.02
C PHE A 10 -4.18 3.72 -13.56
N ARG A 11 -4.76 3.00 -12.60
CA ARG A 11 -4.48 3.17 -11.17
C ARG A 11 -3.02 2.89 -10.83
N PHE A 12 -2.43 1.85 -11.41
CA PHE A 12 -1.02 1.52 -11.24
C PHE A 12 -0.14 2.70 -11.63
N VAL A 13 -0.30 3.20 -12.87
CA VAL A 13 0.53 4.30 -13.40
C VAL A 13 0.30 5.59 -12.63
N LEU A 14 -0.96 5.93 -12.34
CA LEU A 14 -1.30 7.16 -11.63
C LEU A 14 -0.72 7.19 -10.22
N LEU A 15 -0.92 6.13 -9.43
CA LEU A 15 -0.41 6.09 -8.05
C LEU A 15 1.12 6.08 -8.02
N LEU A 16 1.76 5.37 -8.95
CA LEU A 16 3.22 5.36 -9.06
C LEU A 16 3.77 6.73 -9.46
N ALA A 17 3.19 7.39 -10.45
CA ALA A 17 3.61 8.72 -10.88
C ALA A 17 3.44 9.77 -9.77
N VAL A 18 2.29 9.75 -9.08
CA VAL A 18 2.02 10.63 -7.93
C VAL A 18 3.05 10.38 -6.82
N GLN A 19 3.41 9.14 -6.55
CA GLN A 19 4.42 8.82 -5.55
C GLN A 19 5.81 9.34 -5.93
N ILE A 20 6.26 9.10 -7.16
CA ILE A 20 7.60 9.52 -7.60
C ILE A 20 7.73 11.04 -7.63
N ILE A 21 6.72 11.73 -8.17
CA ILE A 21 6.79 13.18 -8.41
C ILE A 21 6.54 13.97 -7.13
N ILE A 22 5.52 13.60 -6.36
CA ILE A 22 5.07 14.39 -5.21
C ILE A 22 5.70 13.83 -3.94
N PHE A 23 5.36 12.59 -3.60
CA PHE A 23 5.64 12.05 -2.27
C PHE A 23 7.11 11.70 -2.03
N ASN A 24 7.88 11.37 -3.07
CA ASN A 24 9.32 11.12 -2.94
C ASN A 24 10.09 12.39 -2.53
N ASN A 25 9.56 13.56 -2.85
CA ASN A 25 10.10 14.86 -2.43
C ASN A 25 9.58 15.31 -1.05
N MET A 26 8.58 14.62 -0.50
CA MET A 26 7.98 14.96 0.81
C MET A 26 8.71 14.21 1.92
N ASN A 27 9.84 14.76 2.36
CA ASN A 27 10.48 14.34 3.61
C ASN A 27 10.15 15.33 4.72
N PHE A 28 9.14 15.00 5.52
CA PHE A 28 8.79 15.80 6.68
C PHE A 28 9.76 15.50 7.83
N LEU A 29 10.50 16.54 8.25
CA LEU A 29 11.41 16.52 9.41
C LEU A 29 12.51 15.44 9.36
N GLY A 30 12.73 14.81 8.20
CA GLY A 30 13.68 13.69 8.03
C GLY A 30 13.18 12.33 8.56
N TYR A 31 12.02 12.27 9.22
CA TYR A 31 11.49 11.04 9.84
C TYR A 31 10.16 10.58 9.24
N ILE A 32 9.47 11.43 8.49
CA ILE A 32 8.13 11.13 7.97
C ILE A 32 8.19 11.11 6.45
N SER A 33 7.99 9.93 5.89
CA SER A 33 7.94 9.70 4.44
C SER A 33 6.64 8.97 4.09
N PRO A 34 5.70 9.58 3.36
CA PRO A 34 4.46 8.95 2.94
C PRO A 34 4.66 7.99 1.76
N PHE A 35 3.97 6.84 1.82
CA PHE A 35 4.01 5.83 0.76
C PHE A 35 2.63 5.40 0.22
N PRO A 36 1.78 6.32 -0.26
CA PRO A 36 0.45 5.99 -0.79
C PRO A 36 0.43 5.06 -2.01
N TYR A 37 1.55 4.86 -2.70
CA TYR A 37 1.60 3.93 -3.83
C TYR A 37 1.16 2.49 -3.47
N LEU A 38 1.33 2.08 -2.20
CA LEU A 38 0.85 0.78 -1.69
C LEU A 38 -0.66 0.59 -1.84
N LEU A 39 -1.41 1.69 -2.02
CA LEU A 39 -2.85 1.66 -2.24
C LEU A 39 -3.23 0.84 -3.47
N PHE A 40 -2.35 0.72 -4.46
CA PHE A 40 -2.55 -0.18 -5.59
C PHE A 40 -2.76 -1.64 -5.13
N ILE A 41 -1.92 -2.11 -4.20
CA ILE A 41 -1.96 -3.48 -3.67
C ILE A 41 -3.21 -3.67 -2.78
N ILE A 42 -3.54 -2.67 -1.98
CA ILE A 42 -4.75 -2.66 -1.13
C ILE A 42 -6.00 -2.76 -2.00
N LEU A 43 -6.12 -1.87 -3.00
CA LEU A 43 -7.32 -1.68 -3.83
C LEU A 43 -7.47 -2.72 -4.95
N TYR A 44 -6.48 -3.57 -5.17
CA TYR A 44 -6.55 -4.65 -6.15
C TYR A 44 -7.81 -5.53 -5.90
N PRO A 45 -8.49 -6.07 -6.93
CA PRO A 45 -9.67 -6.89 -6.71
C PRO A 45 -9.38 -8.11 -5.82
N VAL A 46 -10.30 -8.44 -4.90
CA VAL A 46 -10.19 -9.60 -4.01
C VAL A 46 -10.18 -10.91 -4.81
N ASN A 47 -11.09 -11.03 -5.80
CA ASN A 47 -11.20 -12.20 -6.68
C ASN A 47 -10.24 -12.15 -7.88
N GLY A 48 -9.20 -11.30 -7.82
CA GLY A 48 -8.21 -11.19 -8.90
C GLY A 48 -7.21 -12.35 -8.89
N ASN A 49 -6.49 -12.53 -10.00
CA ASN A 49 -5.43 -13.53 -10.08
C ASN A 49 -4.29 -13.19 -9.08
N LYS A 50 -4.02 -14.11 -8.14
CA LYS A 50 -2.98 -13.98 -7.11
C LYS A 50 -1.58 -13.83 -7.72
N SER A 51 -1.27 -14.63 -8.74
CA SER A 51 0.03 -14.54 -9.44
C SER A 51 0.17 -13.20 -10.16
N GLY A 52 -0.92 -12.70 -10.76
CA GLY A 52 -0.95 -11.38 -11.37
C GLY A 52 -0.69 -10.25 -10.37
N LEU A 53 -1.25 -10.34 -9.16
CA LEU A 53 -0.99 -9.37 -8.08
C LEU A 53 0.47 -9.40 -7.63
N LEU A 54 1.08 -10.59 -7.49
CA LEU A 54 2.49 -10.69 -7.09
C LEU A 54 3.42 -10.07 -8.13
N ILE A 55 3.20 -10.37 -9.41
CA ILE A 55 3.99 -9.80 -10.51
C ILE A 55 3.80 -8.27 -10.56
N ALA A 56 2.56 -7.79 -10.47
CA ALA A 56 2.28 -6.35 -10.49
C ALA A 56 2.90 -5.64 -9.28
N SER A 57 2.83 -6.23 -8.08
CA SER A 57 3.44 -5.68 -6.87
C SER A 57 4.97 -5.64 -6.95
N PHE A 58 5.58 -6.67 -7.53
CA PHE A 58 7.02 -6.71 -7.77
C PHE A 58 7.45 -5.63 -8.76
N LEU A 59 6.77 -5.51 -9.90
CA LEU A 59 7.06 -4.47 -10.89
C LEU A 59 6.87 -3.07 -10.31
N LEU A 60 5.82 -2.89 -9.51
CA LEU A 60 5.57 -1.64 -8.83
C LEU A 60 6.77 -1.26 -7.95
N GLY A 61 7.19 -2.16 -7.06
CA GLY A 61 8.28 -1.88 -6.15
C GLY A 61 9.63 -1.75 -6.86
N LEU A 62 9.87 -2.54 -7.91
CA LEU A 62 11.09 -2.45 -8.73
C LEU A 62 11.20 -1.08 -9.41
N ILE A 63 10.12 -0.56 -9.98
CA ILE A 63 10.13 0.78 -10.56
C ILE A 63 10.44 1.82 -9.47
N MET A 64 9.85 1.70 -8.27
CA MET A 64 10.18 2.59 -7.16
C MET A 64 11.65 2.49 -6.74
N ASP A 65 12.20 1.29 -6.69
CA ASP A 65 13.61 1.08 -6.36
C ASP A 65 14.54 1.73 -7.40
N MET A 66 14.15 1.76 -8.67
CA MET A 66 14.92 2.45 -9.72
C MET A 66 14.91 3.97 -9.54
N PHE A 67 13.77 4.56 -9.15
CA PHE A 67 13.66 6.01 -8.92
C PHE A 67 14.25 6.47 -7.59
N SER A 68 14.17 5.63 -6.55
CA SER A 68 14.67 5.92 -5.20
C SER A 68 16.08 5.38 -4.94
N ASN A 69 16.68 4.67 -5.90
CA ASN A 69 18.00 4.05 -5.81
C ASN A 69 18.17 3.12 -4.58
N SER A 70 17.11 2.40 -4.23
CA SER A 70 17.02 1.57 -3.01
C SER A 70 17.24 0.06 -3.27
N GLY A 71 17.68 -0.31 -4.47
CA GLY A 71 18.29 -1.62 -4.75
C GLY A 71 17.42 -2.87 -4.51
N GLY A 72 16.10 -2.74 -4.35
CA GLY A 72 15.17 -3.88 -4.14
C GLY A 72 14.38 -3.85 -2.83
N ILE A 73 14.60 -2.83 -1.99
CA ILE A 73 13.89 -2.68 -0.71
C ILE A 73 12.37 -2.54 -0.92
N HIS A 74 11.95 -1.68 -1.85
CA HIS A 74 10.53 -1.47 -2.14
C HIS A 74 9.89 -2.70 -2.79
N ALA A 75 10.59 -3.34 -3.75
CA ALA A 75 10.15 -4.58 -4.37
C ALA A 75 9.84 -5.67 -3.33
N THR A 76 10.73 -5.81 -2.34
CA THR A 76 10.56 -6.79 -1.27
C THR A 76 9.38 -6.42 -0.37
N ALA A 77 9.27 -5.18 0.08
CA ALA A 77 8.16 -4.73 0.92
C ALA A 77 6.80 -4.84 0.23
N CYS A 78 6.73 -4.61 -1.08
CA CYS A 78 5.52 -4.80 -1.89
C CYS A 78 5.13 -6.27 -2.03
N LEU A 79 6.11 -7.15 -2.28
CA LEU A 79 5.86 -8.59 -2.37
C LEU A 79 5.37 -9.16 -1.05
N VAL A 80 6.00 -8.77 0.07
CA VAL A 80 5.57 -9.20 1.41
C VAL A 80 4.12 -8.78 1.65
N LEU A 81 3.77 -7.52 1.38
CA LEU A 81 2.39 -7.06 1.54
C LEU A 81 1.41 -7.87 0.67
N ALA A 82 1.74 -8.06 -0.62
CA ALA A 82 0.89 -8.80 -1.56
C ALA A 82 0.69 -10.26 -1.16
N TYR A 83 1.73 -10.89 -0.59
CA TYR A 83 1.69 -12.25 -0.08
C TYR A 83 0.84 -12.36 1.19
N PHE A 84 1.01 -11.44 2.16
CA PHE A 84 0.27 -11.45 3.42
C PHE A 84 -1.17 -10.95 3.30
N ARG A 85 -1.50 -10.26 2.21
CA ARG A 85 -2.82 -9.68 1.93
C ARG A 85 -4.02 -10.58 2.28
N PRO A 86 -4.09 -11.88 1.91
CA PRO A 86 -5.23 -12.72 2.25
C PRO A 86 -5.40 -12.93 3.77
N TYR A 87 -4.29 -13.00 4.52
CA TYR A 87 -4.31 -13.12 5.98
C TYR A 87 -4.79 -11.84 6.63
N ILE A 88 -4.35 -10.68 6.13
CA ILE A 88 -4.81 -9.35 6.58
C ILE A 88 -6.32 -9.22 6.34
N PHE A 89 -6.81 -9.64 5.17
CA PHE A 89 -8.24 -9.67 4.89
C PHE A 89 -9.03 -10.54 5.86
N LYS A 90 -8.56 -11.77 6.12
CA LYS A 90 -9.20 -12.69 7.06
C LYS A 90 -9.25 -12.10 8.48
N PHE A 91 -8.20 -11.40 8.89
CA PHE A 91 -8.16 -10.71 10.18
C PHE A 91 -9.15 -9.55 10.26
N SER A 92 -9.23 -8.71 9.22
CA SER A 92 -10.05 -7.49 9.26
C SER A 92 -11.54 -7.71 8.97
N PHE A 93 -11.91 -8.66 8.11
CA PHE A 93 -13.30 -8.90 7.68
C PHE A 93 -13.88 -10.24 8.16
N GLY A 94 -13.10 -11.10 8.81
CA GLY A 94 -13.56 -12.38 9.31
C GLY A 94 -14.15 -13.29 8.22
N LEU A 95 -15.23 -14.02 8.55
CA LEU A 95 -15.95 -14.92 7.62
C LEU A 95 -16.74 -14.18 6.52
N SER A 96 -16.96 -12.87 6.65
CA SER A 96 -17.63 -12.05 5.63
C SER A 96 -16.79 -11.88 4.35
N TYR A 97 -15.49 -12.20 4.42
CA TYR A 97 -14.56 -12.16 3.30
C TYR A 97 -14.94 -13.12 2.15
N GLU A 98 -15.59 -14.25 2.47
CA GLU A 98 -15.87 -15.31 1.50
C GLU A 98 -17.16 -15.05 0.70
N TYR A 99 -18.05 -14.19 1.21
CA TYR A 99 -19.40 -13.99 0.67
C TYR A 99 -19.65 -12.59 0.07
N GLN A 100 -18.84 -11.58 0.39
CA GLN A 100 -19.02 -10.23 -0.15
C GLN A 100 -17.90 -9.85 -1.11
N THR A 101 -18.27 -9.40 -2.31
CA THR A 101 -17.39 -8.59 -3.16
C THR A 101 -17.16 -7.24 -2.46
N ILE A 102 -16.26 -7.21 -1.47
CA ILE A 102 -15.96 -6.02 -0.69
C ILE A 102 -15.45 -4.94 -1.66
N LYS A 103 -16.29 -3.96 -1.96
CA LYS A 103 -15.88 -2.75 -2.67
C LYS A 103 -15.19 -1.85 -1.65
N LEU A 104 -13.86 -1.93 -1.58
CA LEU A 104 -13.03 -1.08 -0.71
C LEU A 104 -13.18 0.43 -0.98
N ASN A 105 -13.85 0.81 -2.08
CA ASN A 105 -14.12 2.19 -2.50
C ASN A 105 -15.41 2.81 -1.89
N ASP A 106 -16.04 2.14 -0.92
CA ASP A 106 -17.27 2.63 -0.26
C ASP A 106 -16.99 3.24 1.13
N VAL A 107 -18.02 3.52 1.94
CA VAL A 107 -17.89 4.11 3.29
C VAL A 107 -16.78 3.47 4.13
N LEU A 108 -16.01 4.29 4.85
CA LEU A 108 -14.97 3.86 5.78
C LEU A 108 -15.62 3.09 6.95
N THR A 109 -15.62 1.76 6.89
CA THR A 109 -16.03 0.90 8.00
C THR A 109 -14.83 0.59 8.90
N PRO A 110 -15.05 0.27 10.19
CA PRO A 110 -13.97 -0.11 11.11
C PRO A 110 -13.10 -1.27 10.58
N GLU A 111 -13.72 -2.23 9.89
CA GLU A 111 -13.05 -3.36 9.24
C GLU A 111 -12.07 -2.89 8.14
N ARG A 112 -12.48 -1.93 7.30
CA ARG A 112 -11.63 -1.36 6.24
C ARG A 112 -10.50 -0.54 6.82
N PHE A 113 -10.76 0.22 7.88
CA PHE A 113 -9.73 0.97 8.58
C PHE A 113 -8.68 0.02 9.16
N SER A 114 -9.11 -1.06 9.83
CA SER A 114 -8.22 -2.13 10.32
C SER A 114 -7.38 -2.74 9.20
N PHE A 115 -7.99 -3.02 8.05
CA PHE A 115 -7.29 -3.56 6.88
C PHE A 115 -6.21 -2.62 6.34
N ILE A 116 -6.55 -1.34 6.17
CA ILE A 116 -5.59 -0.32 5.71
C ILE A 116 -4.47 -0.15 6.73
N LEU A 117 -4.81 -0.04 8.02
CA LEU A 117 -3.85 0.11 9.11
C LEU A 117 -2.83 -1.03 9.11
N LEU A 118 -3.31 -2.28 9.13
CA LEU A 118 -2.42 -3.44 9.19
C LEU A 118 -1.57 -3.57 7.91
N SER A 119 -2.16 -3.29 6.74
CA SER A 119 -1.44 -3.29 5.46
C SER A 119 -0.31 -2.25 5.43
N VAL A 120 -0.60 -1.02 5.85
CA VAL A 120 0.36 0.08 5.89
C VAL A 120 1.48 -0.23 6.88
N VAL A 121 1.13 -0.68 8.09
CA VAL A 121 2.13 -1.01 9.13
C VAL A 121 3.06 -2.12 8.67
N ILE A 122 2.55 -3.22 8.13
CA ILE A 122 3.39 -4.34 7.63
C ILE A 122 4.32 -3.85 6.51
N HIS A 123 3.82 -3.04 5.59
CA HIS A 123 4.62 -2.53 4.48
C HIS A 123 5.73 -1.58 4.95
N LEU A 124 5.42 -0.56 5.76
CA LEU A 124 6.45 0.39 6.21
C LEU A 124 7.44 -0.25 7.17
N PHE A 125 6.98 -1.17 8.03
CA PHE A 125 7.88 -1.88 8.93
C PHE A 125 8.91 -2.70 8.14
N THR A 126 8.46 -3.44 7.12
CA THR A 126 9.36 -4.23 6.26
C THR A 126 10.31 -3.35 5.44
N LEU A 127 9.81 -2.22 4.92
CA LEU A 127 10.60 -1.25 4.18
C LEU A 127 11.73 -0.66 5.05
N PHE A 128 11.42 -0.10 6.21
CA PHE A 128 12.43 0.53 7.08
C PHE A 128 13.37 -0.47 7.74
N LEU A 129 12.91 -1.69 8.01
CA LEU A 129 13.77 -2.75 8.50
C LEU A 129 14.84 -3.13 7.47
N LEU A 130 14.48 -3.18 6.19
CA LEU A 130 15.42 -3.44 5.10
C LEU A 130 16.30 -2.24 4.78
N GLU A 131 15.79 -1.01 4.90
CA GLU A 131 16.54 0.22 4.67
C GLU A 131 17.66 0.42 5.70
N ALA A 132 17.37 0.21 6.99
CA ALA A 132 18.36 0.38 8.04
C ALA A 132 19.40 -0.76 8.07
N PHE A 133 18.98 -1.98 7.73
CA PHE A 133 19.78 -3.22 7.71
C PHE A 133 20.65 -3.48 8.98
N GLN A 134 20.36 -2.77 10.07
CA GLN A 134 21.10 -2.79 11.33
C GLN A 134 20.11 -2.76 12.49
N LEU A 135 20.18 -3.77 13.37
CA LEU A 135 19.28 -3.91 14.52
C LEU A 135 19.55 -2.88 15.63
N SER A 136 20.71 -2.22 15.61
CA SER A 136 21.08 -1.17 16.57
C SER A 136 20.10 0.01 16.54
N PHE A 137 19.49 0.28 15.39
CA PHE A 137 18.53 1.37 15.18
C PHE A 137 17.06 0.93 15.33
N PHE A 138 16.80 -0.18 16.02
CA PHE A 138 15.45 -0.75 16.13
C PHE A 138 14.40 0.26 16.63
N PHE A 139 14.72 1.05 17.66
CA PHE A 139 13.80 2.06 18.19
C PHE A 139 13.54 3.19 17.19
N ASP A 140 14.55 3.61 16.44
CA ASP A 140 14.40 4.63 15.40
C ASP A 140 13.53 4.12 14.25
N ILE A 141 13.73 2.87 13.82
CA ILE A 141 12.89 2.20 12.82
C ILE A 141 11.44 2.15 13.30
N LEU A 142 11.20 1.79 14.56
CA LEU A 142 9.85 1.71 15.13
C LEU A 142 9.17 3.09 15.15
N LEU A 143 9.87 4.12 15.63
CA LEU A 143 9.34 5.49 15.68
C LEU A 143 9.05 6.03 14.27
N ARG A 144 9.98 5.83 13.33
CA ARG A 144 9.83 6.23 11.92
C ARG A 144 8.65 5.51 11.27
N THR A 145 8.49 4.21 11.56
CA THR A 145 7.36 3.40 11.09
C THR A 145 6.04 3.95 11.62
N LEU A 146 5.94 4.21 12.93
CA LEU A 146 4.72 4.74 13.55
C LEU A 146 4.34 6.09 12.95
N LEU A 147 5.27 7.06 12.92
CA LEU A 147 4.98 8.39 12.39
C LEU A 147 4.63 8.37 10.90
N SER A 148 5.40 7.64 10.10
CA SER A 148 5.16 7.52 8.65
C SER A 148 3.88 6.75 8.34
N SER A 149 3.52 5.75 9.15
CA SER A 149 2.29 4.97 8.97
C SER A 149 1.05 5.83 9.21
N VAL A 150 1.03 6.66 10.26
CA VAL A 150 -0.09 7.60 10.52
C VAL A 150 -0.29 8.53 9.33
N PHE A 151 0.78 9.13 8.83
CA PHE A 151 0.70 10.04 7.69
C PHE A 151 0.27 9.34 6.40
N THR A 152 0.80 8.13 6.15
CA THR A 152 0.42 7.31 4.99
C THR A 152 -1.05 6.88 5.07
N ILE A 153 -1.56 6.49 6.24
CA ILE A 153 -2.97 6.14 6.44
C ILE A 153 -3.86 7.34 6.11
N LEU A 154 -3.53 8.54 6.63
CA LEU A 154 -4.29 9.76 6.35
C LEU A 154 -4.36 10.05 4.85
N ILE A 155 -3.22 9.99 4.14
CA ILE A 155 -3.18 10.20 2.69
C ILE A 155 -3.97 9.13 1.95
N CYS A 156 -3.83 7.85 2.32
CA CYS A 156 -4.59 6.76 1.72
C CYS A 156 -6.10 6.99 1.86
N ILE A 157 -6.58 7.41 3.03
CA ILE A 157 -8.00 7.74 3.25
C ILE A 157 -8.42 8.89 2.33
N ILE A 158 -7.66 9.98 2.27
CA ILE A 158 -7.95 11.12 1.40
C ILE A 158 -8.05 10.69 -0.07
N ILE A 159 -7.10 9.88 -0.54
CA ILE A 159 -7.10 9.37 -1.92
C ILE A 159 -8.33 8.48 -2.18
N ILE A 160 -8.70 7.60 -1.25
CA ILE A 160 -9.89 6.74 -1.39
C ILE A 160 -11.16 7.61 -1.53
N TYR A 161 -11.31 8.65 -0.70
CA TYR A 161 -12.45 9.57 -0.78
C TYR A 161 -12.44 10.40 -2.07
N LEU A 162 -11.28 10.82 -2.55
CA LEU A 162 -11.14 11.56 -3.81
C LEU A 162 -11.49 10.71 -5.04
N ILE A 163 -11.09 9.43 -5.04
CA ILE A 163 -11.35 8.49 -6.15
C ILE A 163 -12.79 7.98 -6.12
N LYS A 164 -13.52 8.12 -5.01
CA LYS A 164 -14.92 7.70 -4.91
C LYS A 164 -15.76 8.49 -5.93
N PRO A 165 -16.33 7.83 -6.96
CA PRO A 165 -17.17 8.53 -7.91
C PRO A 165 -18.37 9.11 -7.17
N ASN A 166 -18.62 10.41 -7.36
CA ASN A 166 -19.77 11.08 -6.79
C ASN A 166 -21.02 10.37 -7.30
N LYS A 167 -21.83 9.79 -6.39
CA LYS A 167 -23.15 9.27 -6.75
C LYS A 167 -24.02 10.49 -7.08
N ARG A 168 -24.05 10.87 -8.36
CA ARG A 168 -25.16 11.62 -8.93
C ARG A 168 -26.23 10.65 -9.38
#